data_AF-A0A7S2PJN7-F1
#
_entry.id   AF-A0A7S2PJN7-F1
#
_cell.length_a   1.000
_cell.length_b   1.000
_cell.length_c   1.000
_cell.angle_alpha   90.00
_cell.angle_beta   90.00
_cell.angle_gamma   90.00
#
_symmetry.space_group_name_H-M   'P 1'
#
loop_
_entity.id
_entity.type
_entity.pdbx_description
1 polymer ?
#
loop_
_entity_poly.entity_id
_entity_poly.type
_entity_poly.pdbx_seq_one_letter_code
_entity_poly.pdbx_strand_id
1 'polypeptide(L)'
;MVVMNVISASEDVQKLGVVNVVYNLGGMPRSGIDYEKSRRLAKLFKAIPVRFCSFYPCIDTKFWTIVVETFSVIINRFLLMRFRIIEGDHEEVMLKLKAVGIPSEVLPVTDESKLLVDDHLKWLARLKMA
;
A
#
# COMPACT_ATOMS: atom_id res chain seq x y z
N MET A 1 -8.96 3.81 10.46
CA MET A 1 -8.70 3.40 11.86
C MET A 1 -8.95 1.91 12.05
N VAL A 2 -10.08 1.36 11.58
CA VAL A 2 -10.44 -0.08 11.68
C VAL A 2 -9.33 -1.00 11.15
N VAL A 3 -8.83 -0.79 9.93
CA VAL A 3 -7.79 -1.63 9.31
C VAL A 3 -6.51 -1.70 10.16
N MET A 4 -6.06 -0.55 10.67
CA MET A 4 -4.81 -0.48 11.43
C MET A 4 -4.92 -1.14 12.80
N ASN A 5 -6.07 -1.05 13.46
CA ASN A 5 -6.31 -1.72 14.73
C ASN A 5 -6.32 -3.24 14.55
N VAL A 6 -6.99 -3.73 13.50
CA VAL A 6 -7.03 -5.16 13.15
C VAL A 6 -5.62 -5.70 12.89
N ILE A 7 -4.82 -4.97 12.10
CA ILE A 7 -3.43 -5.33 11.81
C ILE A 7 -2.60 -5.35 13.10
N SER A 8 -2.75 -4.36 13.98
CA SER A 8 -1.98 -4.29 15.24
C SER A 8 -2.32 -5.39 16.26
N ALA A 9 -3.51 -5.99 16.16
CA ALA A 9 -3.95 -7.05 17.08
C ALA A 9 -3.42 -8.44 16.70
N SER A 10 -2.89 -8.61 15.48
CA SER A 10 -2.35 -9.89 15.01
C SER A 10 -0.95 -10.13 15.56
N GLU A 11 -0.75 -11.27 16.23
CA GLU A 11 0.56 -11.68 16.76
C GLU A 11 1.59 -11.90 15.63
N ASP A 12 1.18 -12.49 14.50
CA ASP A 12 2.04 -12.66 13.33
C ASP A 12 2.50 -11.32 12.78
N VAL A 13 1.62 -10.33 12.73
CA VAL A 13 1.98 -8.96 12.32
C VAL A 13 2.98 -8.35 13.31
N GLN A 14 2.80 -8.55 14.61
CA GLN A 14 3.74 -8.02 15.62
C GLN A 14 5.13 -8.65 15.47
N LYS A 15 5.21 -9.93 15.13
CA LYS A 15 6.48 -10.67 14.94
C LYS A 15 7.15 -10.35 13.59
N LEU A 16 6.39 -10.43 12.50
CA LEU A 16 6.89 -10.39 11.13
C LEU A 16 6.86 -8.98 10.52
N GLY A 17 5.96 -8.12 11.01
CA GLY A 17 5.71 -6.79 10.45
C GLY A 17 4.85 -6.85 9.18
N VAL A 18 4.72 -5.69 8.52
CA VAL A 18 3.85 -5.50 7.36
C VAL A 18 4.65 -5.05 6.14
N VAL A 19 4.34 -5.64 4.99
CA VAL A 19 4.75 -5.17 3.67
C VAL A 19 3.56 -4.45 3.05
N ASN A 20 3.75 -3.20 2.62
CA ASN A 20 2.72 -2.42 1.95
C ASN A 20 2.94 -2.44 0.44
N VAL A 21 1.90 -2.79 -0.30
CA VAL A 21 1.84 -2.62 -1.75
C VAL A 21 0.78 -1.56 -2.02
N VAL A 22 1.15 -0.48 -2.72
CA VAL A 22 0.22 0.58 -3.11
C VAL A 22 0.07 0.54 -4.62
N TYR A 23 -1.05 0.02 -5.08
CA TYR A 23 -1.29 -0.28 -6.48
C TYR A 23 -1.96 0.91 -7.20
N ASN A 24 -1.14 1.82 -7.73
CA ASN A 24 -1.58 3.04 -8.41
C ASN A 24 -1.33 2.93 -9.92
N LEU A 25 -1.84 1.87 -10.55
CA LEU A 25 -1.84 1.76 -12.01
C LEU A 25 -3.12 2.40 -12.54
N GLY A 26 -2.98 3.50 -13.26
CA GLY A 26 -4.07 4.24 -13.86
C GLY A 26 -3.99 5.75 -13.63
N GLY A 27 -4.99 6.45 -14.18
CA GLY A 27 -5.08 7.91 -14.13
C GLY A 27 -5.34 8.49 -12.74
N MET A 28 -5.21 9.81 -12.64
CA MET A 28 -5.43 10.56 -11.41
C MET A 28 -6.88 10.41 -10.91
N PRO A 29 -7.11 10.32 -9.58
CA PRO A 29 -8.44 10.49 -9.03
C PRO A 29 -9.03 11.83 -9.48
N ARG A 30 -10.30 11.85 -9.90
CA ARG A 30 -10.98 13.10 -10.34
C ARG A 30 -10.97 14.20 -9.28
N SER A 31 -10.89 13.83 -8.01
CA SER A 31 -10.82 14.73 -6.85
C SER A 31 -9.41 15.25 -6.54
N GLY A 32 -8.41 14.84 -7.32
CA GLY A 32 -7.00 15.09 -7.06
C GLY A 32 -6.44 14.36 -5.83
N ILE A 33 -5.27 14.82 -5.37
CA ILE A 33 -4.55 14.24 -4.24
C ILE A 33 -4.60 15.18 -3.04
N ASP A 34 -5.02 14.64 -1.90
CA ASP A 34 -5.10 15.35 -0.62
C ASP A 34 -3.78 15.24 0.15
N TYR A 35 -2.88 16.21 -0.06
CA TYR A 35 -1.55 16.23 0.59
C TYR A 35 -1.63 16.33 2.11
N GLU A 36 -2.68 16.91 2.67
CA GLU A 36 -2.85 17.02 4.12
C GLU A 36 -3.11 15.65 4.74
N LYS A 37 -3.97 14.83 4.09
CA LYS A 37 -4.16 13.43 4.48
C LYS A 37 -2.87 12.64 4.39
N SER A 38 -2.08 12.80 3.33
CA SER A 38 -0.76 12.15 3.19
C SER A 38 0.20 12.52 4.33
N ARG A 39 0.22 13.79 4.75
CA ARG A 39 1.03 14.22 5.90
C ARG A 39 0.55 13.61 7.22
N ARG A 40 -0.76 13.49 7.42
CA ARG A 40 -1.35 12.86 8.62
C ARG A 40 -1.05 11.35 8.65
N LEU A 41 -1.00 10.70 7.50
CA LEU A 41 -0.65 9.27 7.38
C LEU A 41 0.75 8.96 7.92
N ALA A 42 1.73 9.82 7.68
CA ALA A 42 3.09 9.66 8.23
C ALA A 42 3.11 9.69 9.78
N LYS A 43 2.28 10.52 10.40
CA LYS A 43 2.11 10.53 11.87
C LYS A 43 1.39 9.29 12.36
N LEU A 44 0.38 8.82 11.61
CA LEU A 44 -0.37 7.61 11.94
C LEU A 44 0.57 6.39 11.99
N PHE A 45 1.47 6.24 11.02
CA PHE A 45 2.44 5.14 11.01
C PHE A 45 3.37 5.12 12.22
N LYS A 46 3.63 6.27 12.86
CA LYS A 46 4.38 6.33 14.13
C LYS A 46 3.55 5.98 15.37
N ALA A 47 2.23 6.17 15.30
CA ALA A 47 1.35 6.02 16.45
C ALA A 47 0.84 4.58 16.64
N ILE A 48 0.93 3.75 15.60
CA ILE A 48 0.46 2.36 15.63
C ILE A 48 1.65 1.45 15.97
N PRO A 49 1.51 0.48 16.89
CA PRO A 49 2.56 -0.47 17.25
C PRO A 49 2.72 -1.57 16.18
N VAL A 50 2.91 -1.18 14.92
CA VAL A 50 3.08 -2.07 13.78
C VAL A 50 4.41 -1.73 13.10
N ARG A 51 5.27 -2.73 12.95
CA ARG A 51 6.52 -2.59 12.20
C ARG A 51 6.22 -2.65 10.70
N PHE A 52 6.45 -1.56 9.99
CA PHE A 52 6.39 -1.55 8.53
C PHE A 52 7.75 -1.89 7.95
N CYS A 53 7.85 -3.04 7.28
CA CYS A 53 9.11 -3.57 6.76
C CYS A 53 9.48 -2.98 5.39
N SER A 54 8.49 -2.90 4.50
CA SER A 54 8.67 -2.41 3.13
C SER A 54 7.45 -1.63 2.61
N PHE A 55 7.69 -0.75 1.64
CA PHE A 55 6.70 0.01 0.89
C PHE A 55 7.00 -0.11 -0.61
N TYR A 56 6.07 -0.67 -1.37
CA TYR A 56 6.15 -0.85 -2.81
C TYR A 56 5.00 -0.10 -3.49
N PRO A 57 5.19 1.18 -3.83
CA PRO A 57 4.27 1.90 -4.70
C PRO A 57 4.46 1.42 -6.14
N CYS A 58 3.39 0.90 -6.73
CA CYS A 58 3.33 0.46 -8.12
C CYS A 58 2.70 1.56 -8.96
N ILE A 59 3.38 2.00 -10.02
CA ILE A 59 2.99 3.17 -10.82
C ILE A 59 3.23 2.94 -12.31
N ASP A 60 2.36 3.50 -13.14
CA ASP A 60 2.42 3.43 -14.62
C ASP A 60 2.57 4.80 -15.29
N THR A 61 2.50 5.90 -14.53
CA THR A 61 2.59 7.26 -15.06
C THR A 61 3.62 8.12 -14.34
N LYS A 62 4.26 9.02 -15.10
CA LYS A 62 5.21 10.02 -14.57
C LYS A 62 4.60 10.92 -13.48
N PHE A 63 3.29 11.14 -13.55
CA PHE A 63 2.58 11.91 -12.53
C PHE A 63 2.67 11.21 -11.17
N TRP A 64 2.40 9.90 -11.13
CA TRP A 64 2.54 9.13 -9.90
C TRP A 64 3.98 9.08 -9.41
N THR A 65 4.98 9.09 -10.30
CA THR A 65 6.40 9.20 -9.92
C THR A 65 6.63 10.44 -9.05
N ILE A 66 6.19 11.63 -9.50
CA ILE A 66 6.33 12.89 -8.74
C ILE A 66 5.65 12.81 -7.36
N VAL A 67 4.44 12.27 -7.33
CA VAL A 67 3.65 12.12 -6.10
C VAL A 67 4.36 11.21 -5.10
N VAL A 68 4.81 10.05 -5.58
CA VAL A 68 5.44 9.00 -4.77
C VAL A 68 6.82 9.44 -4.28
N GLU A 69 7.61 10.10 -5.12
CA GLU A 69 8.89 10.70 -4.73
C GLU A 69 8.72 11.75 -3.64
N THR A 70 7.75 12.66 -3.79
CA THR A 70 7.43 13.66 -2.76
C THR A 70 7.04 12.99 -1.44
N PHE A 71 6.21 11.95 -1.53
CA PHE A 71 5.78 11.19 -0.36
C PHE A 71 6.92 10.41 0.30
N SER A 72 7.88 9.91 -0.49
CA SER A 72 9.04 9.16 0.00
C SER A 72 9.92 10.01 0.92
N VAL A 73 10.08 11.31 0.64
CA VAL A 73 10.84 12.25 1.49
C VAL A 73 10.20 12.37 2.87
N ILE A 74 8.87 12.38 2.91
CA ILE A 74 8.12 12.44 4.16
C ILE A 74 8.28 11.11 4.91
N ILE A 75 8.01 9.98 4.26
CA ILE A 75 8.00 8.65 4.90
C ILE A 75 9.38 8.20 5.37
N ASN A 76 10.42 8.30 4.52
CA ASN A 76 11.74 7.74 4.82
C ASN A 76 12.38 8.42 6.03
N ARG A 77 12.09 9.71 6.24
CA ARG A 77 12.54 10.44 7.42
C ARG A 77 11.93 9.91 8.73
N PHE A 78 10.80 9.20 8.66
CA PHE A 78 10.01 8.82 9.83
C PHE A 78 9.96 7.32 10.12
N LEU A 79 10.10 6.45 9.13
CA LEU A 79 9.73 5.04 9.28
C LEU A 79 10.85 4.02 9.04
N LEU A 80 12.08 4.45 8.69
CA LEU A 80 13.24 3.55 8.44
C LEU A 80 12.88 2.29 7.63
N MET A 81 11.94 2.41 6.70
CA MET A 81 11.38 1.29 5.97
C MET A 81 12.03 1.16 4.59
N ARG A 82 12.01 -0.04 4.02
CA ARG A 82 12.51 -0.25 2.66
C ARG A 82 11.51 0.31 1.66
N PHE A 83 11.87 1.39 1.00
CA PHE A 83 11.04 2.01 -0.03
C PHE A 83 11.58 1.67 -1.42
N ARG A 84 10.76 1.06 -2.28
CA ARG A 84 11.12 0.76 -3.68
C ARG A 84 9.93 0.98 -4.58
N ILE A 85 10.04 1.97 -5.46
CA ILE A 85 9.08 2.24 -6.52
C ILE A 85 9.15 1.09 -7.54
N ILE A 86 7.98 0.56 -7.91
CA ILE A 86 7.84 -0.43 -8.98
C ILE A 86 7.13 0.25 -10.14
N GLU A 87 7.89 0.66 -11.15
CA GLU A 87 7.35 1.27 -12.35
C GLU A 87 7.04 0.21 -13.40
N GLY A 88 5.96 0.39 -14.15
CA GLY A 88 5.62 -0.44 -15.30
C GLY A 88 4.11 -0.55 -15.53
N ASP A 89 3.75 -1.24 -16.60
CA ASP A 89 2.36 -1.66 -16.81
C ASP A 89 1.97 -2.81 -15.85
N HIS A 90 0.74 -3.30 -15.97
CA HIS A 90 0.22 -4.36 -15.11
C HIS A 90 1.13 -5.59 -15.09
N GLU A 91 1.51 -6.11 -16.26
CA GLU A 91 2.30 -7.34 -16.38
C GLU A 91 3.71 -7.15 -15.81
N GLU A 92 4.34 -6.03 -16.13
CA GLU A 92 5.67 -5.68 -15.60
C GLU A 92 5.67 -5.53 -14.08
N VAL A 93 4.63 -4.89 -13.53
CA VAL A 93 4.47 -4.70 -12.09
C VAL A 93 4.30 -6.04 -11.39
N MET A 94 3.45 -6.93 -11.93
CA MET A 94 3.22 -8.27 -11.37
C MET A 94 4.51 -9.09 -11.37
N LEU A 95 5.28 -9.06 -12.46
CA LEU A 95 6.57 -9.72 -12.56
C LEU A 95 7.57 -9.17 -11.53
N LYS A 96 7.68 -7.85 -11.40
CA LYS A 96 8.60 -7.19 -10.46
C LYS A 96 8.21 -7.44 -9.00
N LEU A 97 6.91 -7.49 -8.68
CA LEU A 97 6.40 -7.86 -7.36
C LEU A 97 6.76 -9.31 -7.01
N LYS A 98 6.57 -10.24 -7.95
CA LYS A 98 6.96 -11.64 -7.78
C LYS A 98 8.47 -11.78 -7.54
N ALA A 99 9.29 -11.01 -8.27
CA ALA A 99 10.74 -11.01 -8.10
C ALA A 99 11.21 -10.51 -6.72
N VAL A 100 10.42 -9.67 -6.04
CA VAL A 100 10.70 -9.24 -4.66
C VAL A 100 10.04 -10.13 -3.60
N GLY A 101 9.48 -11.27 -4.00
CA GLY A 101 8.89 -12.27 -3.11
C GLY A 101 7.43 -11.99 -2.74
N ILE A 102 6.73 -11.13 -3.47
CA ILE A 102 5.30 -10.88 -3.27
C ILE A 102 4.53 -11.68 -4.33
N PRO A 103 3.78 -12.73 -3.93
CA PRO A 103 3.01 -13.51 -4.87
C PRO A 103 1.92 -12.67 -5.54
N SER A 104 1.70 -12.85 -6.83
CA SER A 104 0.66 -12.15 -7.60
C SER A 104 -0.75 -12.47 -7.09
N GLU A 105 -0.96 -13.72 -6.71
CA GLU A 105 -2.22 -14.33 -6.28
C GLU A 105 -2.76 -13.81 -4.95
N VAL A 106 -1.95 -13.07 -4.17
CA VAL A 106 -2.43 -12.42 -2.93
C VAL A 106 -2.89 -10.98 -3.15
N LEU A 107 -2.66 -10.41 -4.34
CA LEU A 107 -3.09 -9.06 -4.65
C LEU A 107 -4.58 -9.06 -5.02
N PRO A 108 -5.38 -8.12 -4.48
CA PRO A 108 -6.80 -8.03 -4.77
C PRO A 108 -7.06 -7.32 -6.10
N VAL A 109 -6.42 -7.78 -7.18
CA VAL A 109 -6.54 -7.22 -8.53
C VAL A 109 -6.85 -8.31 -9.56
N THR A 110 -7.60 -7.97 -10.60
CA THR A 110 -7.80 -8.82 -11.79
C THR A 110 -6.61 -8.73 -12.73
N ASP A 111 -6.57 -9.64 -13.72
CA ASP A 111 -5.58 -9.64 -14.81
C ASP A 111 -5.64 -8.35 -15.66
N GLU A 112 -6.77 -7.64 -15.65
CA GLU A 112 -6.94 -6.33 -16.30
C GLU A 112 -6.64 -5.16 -15.36
N SER A 113 -5.91 -5.37 -14.27
CA SER A 113 -5.51 -4.32 -13.33
C SER A 113 -6.69 -3.67 -12.58
N LYS A 114 -7.83 -4.37 -12.45
CA LYS A 114 -8.99 -3.84 -11.72
C LYS A 114 -9.03 -4.36 -10.29
N LEU A 115 -9.36 -3.50 -9.34
CA LEU A 115 -9.50 -3.92 -7.94
C LEU A 115 -10.70 -4.86 -7.77
N LEU A 116 -10.50 -5.94 -7.01
CA LEU A 116 -11.54 -6.87 -6.57
C LEU A 116 -12.32 -6.25 -5.40
N VAL A 117 -13.16 -5.25 -5.71
CA VAL A 117 -13.90 -4.44 -4.72
C VAL A 117 -14.79 -5.31 -3.81
N ASP A 118 -15.43 -6.34 -4.37
CA ASP A 118 -16.34 -7.21 -3.61
C ASP A 118 -15.63 -7.96 -2.48
N ASP A 119 -14.40 -8.39 -2.72
CA ASP A 119 -13.61 -9.10 -1.71
C ASP A 119 -13.16 -8.16 -0.59
N HIS A 120 -12.84 -6.91 -0.93
CA HIS A 120 -12.58 -5.88 0.06
C HIS A 120 -13.83 -5.60 0.92
N LEU A 121 -15.01 -5.49 0.32
CA LEU A 121 -16.27 -5.27 1.05
C LEU A 121 -16.62 -6.45 1.96
N LYS A 122 -16.47 -7.68 1.49
CA LYS A 122 -16.63 -8.89 2.31
C LYS A 122 -15.65 -8.92 3.49
N TRP A 123 -14.39 -8.54 3.25
CA TRP A 123 -13.40 -8.43 4.32
C TRP A 123 -13.81 -7.38 5.36
N LEU A 124 -14.21 -6.17 4.95
CA LEU A 124 -14.70 -5.14 5.86
C LEU A 124 -15.93 -5.59 6.65
N ALA A 125 -16.85 -6.33 6.04
CA ALA A 125 -18.04 -6.85 6.72
C ALA A 125 -17.66 -7.83 7.85
N ARG A 126 -16.70 -8.73 7.60
CA ARG A 126 -16.19 -9.64 8.63
C ARG A 126 -15.58 -8.90 9.82
N LEU A 127 -14.89 -7.80 9.57
CA LEU A 127 -14.29 -6.97 10.65
C LEU A 127 -15.31 -6.20 11.49
N LYS A 128 -16.54 -5.99 10.99
CA LYS A 128 -17.61 -5.34 11.77
C LYS A 128 -18.40 -6.32 12.63
N MET A 129 -18.27 -7.62 12.37
CA MET A 129 -18.95 -8.70 13.08
C MET A 129 -18.09 -9.33 14.19
N ALA A 130 -16.78 -9.09 14.16
CA ALA A 130 -15.81 -9.49 15.18
C ALA A 130 -15.63 -8.36 16.21
#